data_AF-A0A5M9RBV6-F1
#
_entry.id   AF-A0A5M9RBV6-F1
#
_cell.length_a   1.000
_cell.length_b   1.000
_cell.length_c   1.000
_cell.angle_alpha   90.00
_cell.angle_beta   90.00
_cell.angle_gamma   90.00
#
_symmetry.space_group_name_H-M   'P 1'
#
loop_
_entity.id
_entity.type
_entity.pdbx_description
1 polymer ?
#
loop_
_entity_poly.entity_id
_entity_poly.type
_entity_poly.pdbx_seq_one_letter_code
_entity_poly.pdbx_strand_id
1 'polypeptide(L)'
;MFNKIILIIALSIPLHAYSGLDIQTIEKDFNFRNDAMYLKSIDTLRYSLSDHNNSYGKYVYISEKENKIYKMKINADKNNNTYIHLVFNARNAYMLGFITSNKENNIIKEKYYRFNEDKKSDLIDINNITTFTLPFSGNYTDLERKSTPREKMITNMSSVETAVTILSKHHENKKYDDKTSADLKKSMLQLILLTSESVRFPPIRKWNSEHLKKVNTTTTPFGLEYRKLTNDWSMISNDFKKIYGSHSNNRFNYSFKFGNMMDHPQPYNSTNIHNLCDYANYIPDTPKRDNELSEKSHKLYYIDILGERTYFPENQFMYINYAMTYYY
;
A
#
# COMPACT_ATOMS: atom_id res chain seq x y z
N MET A 1 51.67 -19.01 -7.36
CA MET A 1 51.15 -17.73 -7.87
C MET A 1 49.63 -17.74 -8.13
N PHE A 2 49.02 -18.86 -8.50
CA PHE A 2 47.57 -18.97 -8.77
C PHE A 2 46.64 -18.72 -7.57
N ASN A 3 47.05 -19.05 -6.33
CA ASN A 3 46.17 -18.90 -5.15
C ASN A 3 45.99 -17.45 -4.65
N LYS A 4 46.83 -16.50 -5.06
CA LYS A 4 46.68 -15.08 -4.65
C LYS A 4 45.70 -14.30 -5.55
N ILE A 5 45.48 -14.72 -6.79
CA ILE A 5 44.60 -14.02 -7.74
C ILE A 5 43.12 -14.33 -7.44
N ILE A 6 42.80 -15.54 -7.00
CA ILE A 6 41.42 -15.94 -6.65
C ILE A 6 40.90 -15.16 -5.42
N LEU A 7 41.78 -14.86 -4.45
CA LEU A 7 41.43 -14.09 -3.25
C LEU A 7 41.12 -12.61 -3.56
N ILE A 8 41.79 -12.03 -4.57
CA ILE A 8 41.57 -10.65 -5.00
C ILE A 8 40.25 -10.52 -5.77
N ILE A 9 39.88 -11.53 -6.58
CA ILE A 9 38.58 -11.54 -7.29
C ILE A 9 37.41 -11.72 -6.31
N ALA A 10 37.58 -12.52 -5.25
CA ALA A 10 36.56 -12.67 -4.20
C ALA A 10 36.33 -11.37 -3.37
N LEU A 11 37.35 -10.52 -3.25
CA LEU A 11 37.29 -9.24 -2.52
C LEU A 11 36.88 -8.04 -3.39
N SER A 12 36.77 -8.22 -4.71
CA SER A 12 36.41 -7.15 -5.66
C SER A 12 35.03 -7.32 -6.31
N ILE A 13 34.25 -8.32 -5.89
CA ILE A 13 32.80 -8.29 -6.08
C ILE A 13 32.26 -7.35 -5.00
N PRO A 14 31.67 -6.21 -5.36
CA PRO A 14 30.94 -5.40 -4.41
C PRO A 14 29.67 -6.19 -4.06
N LEU A 15 29.76 -7.10 -3.09
CA LEU A 15 28.60 -7.55 -2.34
C LEU A 15 28.13 -6.32 -1.59
N HIS A 16 27.37 -5.46 -2.28
CA HIS A 16 26.47 -4.54 -1.62
C HIS A 16 25.44 -5.44 -0.96
N ALA A 17 25.77 -5.91 0.24
CA ALA A 17 24.78 -6.45 1.15
C ALA A 17 23.86 -5.27 1.45
N TYR A 18 22.80 -5.14 0.65
CA TYR A 18 21.67 -4.29 1.02
C TYR A 18 21.25 -4.75 2.42
N SER A 19 21.08 -3.81 3.34
CA SER A 19 20.53 -4.13 4.66
C SER A 19 19.14 -4.70 4.43
N GLY A 20 19.01 -6.02 4.49
CA GLY A 20 17.72 -6.68 4.35
C GLY A 20 16.81 -6.25 5.49
N LEU A 21 15.53 -6.12 5.18
CA LEU A 21 14.50 -5.83 6.17
C LEU A 21 13.86 -7.13 6.63
N ASP A 22 13.46 -7.17 7.90
CA ASP A 22 12.61 -8.24 8.38
C ASP A 22 11.20 -8.10 7.79
N ILE A 23 10.55 -9.24 7.57
CA ILE A 23 9.19 -9.29 7.04
C ILE A 23 8.21 -9.79 8.09
N GLN A 24 7.10 -9.09 8.24
CA GLN A 24 6.01 -9.47 9.14
C GLN A 24 4.90 -10.18 8.38
N THR A 25 4.32 -11.21 8.96
CA THR A 25 3.19 -11.94 8.37
C THR A 25 1.88 -11.33 8.84
N ILE A 26 0.99 -11.00 7.90
CA ILE A 26 -0.42 -10.77 8.18
C ILE A 26 -1.09 -12.14 8.26
N GLU A 27 -1.44 -12.58 9.48
CA GLU A 27 -1.93 -13.94 9.78
C GLU A 27 -3.22 -14.34 9.05
N LYS A 28 -3.97 -13.36 8.51
CA LYS A 28 -5.18 -13.62 7.73
C LYS A 28 -4.86 -13.69 6.25
N ASP A 29 -5.32 -14.75 5.59
CA ASP A 29 -5.26 -14.89 4.13
C ASP A 29 -6.12 -13.83 3.45
N PHE A 30 -5.63 -13.29 2.33
CA PHE A 30 -6.36 -12.42 1.44
C PHE A 30 -7.41 -13.23 0.67
N ASN A 31 -8.68 -12.90 0.88
CA ASN A 31 -9.80 -13.67 0.37
C ASN A 31 -10.67 -12.83 -0.56
N PHE A 32 -10.64 -13.15 -1.85
CA PHE A 32 -11.39 -12.45 -2.91
C PHE A 32 -12.64 -13.23 -3.39
N ARG A 33 -13.09 -14.25 -2.64
CA ARG A 33 -14.13 -15.21 -3.08
C ARG A 33 -15.55 -14.64 -3.11
N ASN A 34 -15.78 -13.57 -2.37
CA ASN A 34 -16.99 -12.77 -2.42
C ASN A 34 -16.69 -11.37 -1.90
N ASP A 35 -17.63 -10.47 -2.12
CA ASP A 35 -17.57 -9.07 -1.73
C ASP A 35 -17.21 -8.88 -0.24
N ALA A 36 -17.95 -9.48 0.69
CA ALA A 36 -17.72 -9.29 2.12
C ALA A 36 -16.33 -9.78 2.57
N MET A 37 -15.87 -10.92 2.06
CA MET A 37 -14.53 -11.44 2.35
C MET A 37 -13.43 -10.56 1.75
N TYR A 38 -13.65 -10.05 0.54
CA TYR A 38 -12.73 -9.16 -0.13
C TYR A 38 -12.58 -7.84 0.63
N LEU A 39 -13.70 -7.19 0.98
CA LEU A 39 -13.69 -5.96 1.77
C LEU A 39 -12.99 -6.15 3.11
N LYS A 40 -13.27 -7.25 3.82
CA LYS A 40 -12.59 -7.58 5.08
C LYS A 40 -11.08 -7.79 4.90
N SER A 41 -10.66 -8.36 3.76
CA SER A 41 -9.24 -8.54 3.43
C SER A 41 -8.56 -7.19 3.17
N ILE A 42 -9.22 -6.28 2.44
CA ILE A 42 -8.72 -4.92 2.22
C ILE A 42 -8.64 -4.14 3.53
N ASP A 43 -9.63 -4.24 4.41
CA ASP A 43 -9.60 -3.58 5.72
C ASP A 43 -8.47 -4.12 6.60
N THR A 44 -8.25 -5.43 6.58
CA THR A 44 -7.13 -6.07 7.31
C THR A 44 -5.78 -5.60 6.77
N LEU A 45 -5.62 -5.57 5.44
CA LEU A 45 -4.39 -5.12 4.80
C LEU A 45 -4.15 -3.63 5.10
N ARG A 46 -5.16 -2.79 4.93
CA ARG A 46 -5.10 -1.36 5.23
C ARG A 46 -4.70 -1.12 6.68
N TYR A 47 -5.38 -1.76 7.64
CA TYR A 47 -5.05 -1.65 9.05
C TYR A 47 -3.58 -2.01 9.30
N SER A 48 -3.12 -3.16 8.79
CA SER A 48 -1.76 -3.65 9.01
C SER A 48 -0.67 -2.75 8.41
N LEU A 49 -0.97 -2.07 7.30
CA LEU A 49 -0.03 -1.17 6.62
C LEU A 49 -0.04 0.26 7.17
N SER A 50 -0.85 0.54 8.18
CA SER A 50 -1.02 1.91 8.69
C SER A 50 -0.22 2.19 9.93
N ASP A 51 0.24 3.42 10.08
CA ASP A 51 0.73 3.91 11.35
C ASP A 51 -0.44 4.17 12.29
N HIS A 52 -0.56 3.37 13.35
CA HIS A 52 -1.63 3.51 14.33
C HIS A 52 -1.43 4.67 15.31
N ASN A 53 -0.28 5.34 15.28
CA ASN A 53 0.01 6.48 16.15
C ASN A 53 -0.34 7.83 15.51
N ASN A 54 -0.65 7.86 14.21
CA ASN A 54 -0.95 9.08 13.47
C ASN A 54 -2.18 8.86 12.59
N SER A 55 -3.10 9.82 12.53
CA SER A 55 -4.23 9.76 11.60
C SER A 55 -4.60 11.15 11.08
N TYR A 56 -5.17 11.19 9.87
CA TYR A 56 -5.78 12.40 9.31
C TYR A 56 -7.30 12.26 9.43
N GLY A 57 -7.85 12.81 10.51
CA GLY A 57 -9.26 12.65 10.83
C GLY A 57 -9.61 11.21 11.27
N LYS A 58 -10.92 10.88 11.25
CA LYS A 58 -11.43 9.61 11.77
C LYS A 58 -11.40 8.45 10.77
N TYR A 59 -11.25 8.74 9.47
CA TYR A 59 -11.53 7.76 8.41
C TYR A 59 -10.37 7.55 7.43
N VAL A 60 -9.30 8.35 7.52
CA VAL A 60 -8.14 8.24 6.62
C VAL A 60 -6.96 7.69 7.39
N TYR A 61 -6.50 6.53 6.96
CA TYR A 61 -5.31 5.90 7.48
C TYR A 61 -4.05 6.59 6.94
N ILE A 62 -3.00 6.62 7.74
CA ILE A 62 -1.69 7.15 7.34
C ILE A 62 -0.73 5.99 7.20
N SER A 63 0.11 6.03 6.17
CA SER A 63 1.14 5.03 5.99
C SER A 63 2.21 5.06 7.08
N GLU A 64 3.02 4.00 7.15
CA GLU A 64 4.14 3.95 8.09
C GLU A 64 5.23 4.97 7.73
N LYS A 65 5.91 5.53 8.74
CA LYS A 65 7.06 6.43 8.52
C LYS A 65 8.26 5.68 7.98
N GLU A 66 8.51 4.51 8.53
CA GLU A 66 9.65 3.67 8.20
C GLU A 66 9.27 2.58 7.18
N ASN A 67 10.27 2.04 6.50
CA ASN A 67 10.06 0.90 5.61
C ASN A 67 9.80 -0.36 6.45
N LYS A 68 8.52 -0.62 6.73
CA LYS A 68 8.07 -1.90 7.32
C LYS A 68 7.52 -2.78 6.21
N ILE A 69 7.99 -4.02 6.15
CA ILE A 69 7.60 -4.97 5.11
C ILE A 69 6.63 -5.98 5.68
N TYR A 70 5.50 -6.15 4.97
CA TYR A 70 4.48 -7.13 5.33
C TYR A 70 4.28 -8.13 4.20
N LYS A 71 4.00 -9.38 4.54
CA LYS A 71 3.49 -10.39 3.62
C LYS A 71 2.07 -10.81 3.96
N MET A 72 1.23 -10.98 2.95
CA MET A 72 -0.12 -11.52 3.09
C MET A 72 -0.32 -12.65 2.08
N LYS A 73 -0.78 -13.80 2.56
CA LYS A 73 -1.01 -14.98 1.70
C LYS A 73 -2.26 -14.78 0.85
N ILE A 74 -2.23 -15.17 -0.42
CA ILE A 74 -3.41 -15.22 -1.31
C ILE A 74 -3.47 -16.58 -2.00
N ASN A 75 -4.65 -17.21 -2.00
CA ASN A 75 -4.85 -18.55 -2.55
C ASN A 75 -5.62 -18.50 -3.88
N ALA A 76 -5.12 -19.19 -4.91
CA ALA A 76 -5.79 -19.32 -6.19
C ALA A 76 -6.99 -20.26 -6.14
N ASP A 77 -6.98 -21.27 -5.28
CA ASP A 77 -8.08 -22.24 -5.15
C ASP A 77 -8.67 -22.26 -3.73
N LYS A 78 -9.88 -22.80 -3.58
CA LYS A 78 -10.54 -22.90 -2.26
C LYS A 78 -9.92 -23.94 -1.35
N ASN A 79 -9.12 -24.85 -1.92
CA ASN A 79 -8.46 -25.93 -1.20
C ASN A 79 -7.09 -25.47 -0.66
N ASN A 80 -6.70 -24.21 -0.91
CA ASN A 80 -5.45 -23.59 -0.50
C ASN A 80 -4.19 -24.34 -0.99
N ASN A 81 -4.30 -25.05 -2.12
CA ASN A 81 -3.18 -25.82 -2.68
C ASN A 81 -2.21 -24.93 -3.45
N THR A 82 -2.74 -23.90 -4.13
CA THR A 82 -1.97 -22.97 -4.93
C THR A 82 -2.02 -21.59 -4.30
N TYR A 83 -0.87 -21.08 -3.85
CA TYR A 83 -0.79 -19.76 -3.21
C TYR A 83 0.55 -19.07 -3.48
N ILE A 84 0.55 -17.77 -3.21
CA ILE A 84 1.75 -16.95 -3.07
C ILE A 84 1.57 -16.06 -1.84
N HIS A 85 2.66 -15.45 -1.36
CA HIS A 85 2.54 -14.31 -0.46
C HIS A 85 2.80 -13.01 -1.24
N LEU A 86 1.87 -12.06 -1.15
CA LEU A 86 2.07 -10.70 -1.66
C LEU A 86 2.90 -9.92 -0.66
N VAL A 87 3.92 -9.21 -1.13
CA VAL A 87 4.83 -8.43 -0.28
C VAL A 87 4.55 -6.95 -0.44
N PHE A 88 4.38 -6.22 0.66
CA PHE A 88 4.01 -4.81 0.66
C PHE A 88 4.99 -3.98 1.48
N ASN A 89 5.25 -2.76 1.04
CA ASN A 89 5.86 -1.72 1.86
C ASN A 89 4.76 -0.90 2.54
N ALA A 90 4.71 -0.93 3.88
CA ALA A 90 3.74 -0.15 4.65
C ALA A 90 3.97 1.36 4.57
N ARG A 91 5.13 1.83 4.09
CA ARG A 91 5.35 3.26 3.88
C ARG A 91 4.49 3.86 2.77
N ASN A 92 4.06 3.05 1.81
CA ASN A 92 3.29 3.55 0.67
C ASN A 92 2.19 2.59 0.20
N ALA A 93 1.92 1.51 0.95
CA ALA A 93 1.05 0.41 0.58
C ALA A 93 1.33 -0.22 -0.80
N TYR A 94 2.53 0.00 -1.36
CA TYR A 94 2.90 -0.54 -2.67
C TYR A 94 3.32 -2.00 -2.54
N MET A 95 2.83 -2.84 -3.45
CA MET A 95 3.27 -4.22 -3.57
C MET A 95 4.67 -4.24 -4.18
N LEU A 96 5.65 -4.81 -3.48
CA LEU A 96 7.05 -4.87 -3.91
C LEU A 96 7.39 -6.10 -4.75
N GLY A 97 6.48 -7.08 -4.77
CA GLY A 97 6.74 -8.39 -5.36
C GLY A 97 5.89 -9.48 -4.73
N PHE A 98 6.34 -10.72 -4.88
CA PHE A 98 5.67 -11.89 -4.31
C PHE A 98 6.69 -12.93 -3.84
N ILE A 99 6.28 -13.75 -2.87
CA ILE A 99 7.05 -14.91 -2.40
C ILE A 99 6.33 -16.17 -2.86
N THR A 100 7.10 -17.11 -3.41
CA THR A 100 6.65 -18.50 -3.57
C THR A 100 7.32 -19.37 -2.50
N SER A 101 6.61 -20.42 -2.10
CA SER A 101 7.05 -21.33 -1.05
C SER A 101 7.00 -22.75 -1.59
N ASN A 102 8.15 -23.42 -1.63
CA ASN A 102 8.25 -24.82 -2.03
C ASN A 102 8.64 -25.68 -0.82
N LYS A 103 7.99 -26.83 -0.68
CA LYS A 103 8.35 -27.80 0.37
C LYS A 103 9.40 -28.76 -0.19
N GLU A 104 10.62 -28.69 0.33
CA GLU A 104 11.70 -29.63 0.01
C GLU A 104 12.13 -30.34 1.29
N ASN A 105 12.08 -31.68 1.31
CA ASN A 105 12.50 -32.49 2.47
C ASN A 105 11.88 -32.03 3.82
N ASN A 106 10.58 -31.72 3.82
CA ASN A 106 9.84 -31.16 4.96
C ASN A 106 10.26 -29.76 5.45
N ILE A 107 11.16 -29.08 4.75
CA ILE A 107 11.54 -27.70 5.00
C ILE A 107 10.84 -26.81 3.96
N ILE A 108 10.20 -25.73 4.42
CA ILE A 108 9.64 -24.72 3.52
C ILE A 108 10.78 -23.80 3.09
N LYS A 109 11.07 -23.77 1.79
CA LYS A 109 11.97 -22.81 1.18
C LYS A 109 11.17 -21.71 0.51
N GLU A 110 11.37 -20.49 1.00
CA GLU A 110 10.75 -19.30 0.44
C GLU A 110 11.71 -18.61 -0.54
N LYS A 111 11.15 -18.13 -1.65
CA LYS A 111 11.86 -17.30 -2.62
C LYS A 111 11.09 -16.03 -2.90
N TYR A 112 11.74 -14.89 -2.73
CA TYR A 112 11.17 -13.57 -2.96
C TYR A 112 11.49 -13.08 -4.37
N TYR A 113 10.46 -12.86 -5.18
CA TYR A 113 10.56 -12.26 -6.50
C TYR A 113 10.20 -10.79 -6.39
N ARG A 114 11.23 -9.93 -6.44
CA ARG A 114 11.07 -8.47 -6.34
C ARG A 114 11.11 -7.80 -7.70
N PHE A 115 10.48 -6.64 -7.80
CA PHE A 115 10.63 -5.77 -8.97
C PHE A 115 12.07 -5.25 -9.13
N ASN A 116 12.46 -4.99 -10.38
CA ASN A 116 13.69 -4.26 -10.69
C ASN A 116 13.40 -2.77 -10.73
N GLU A 117 13.41 -2.14 -9.57
CA GLU A 117 13.14 -0.70 -9.46
C GLU A 117 14.24 0.14 -10.12
N ASP A 118 13.84 1.31 -10.65
CA ASP A 118 14.73 2.17 -11.45
C ASP A 118 15.93 2.68 -10.64
N LYS A 119 15.75 2.88 -9.33
CA LYS A 119 16.81 3.30 -8.40
C LYS A 119 17.21 2.13 -7.52
N LYS A 120 18.52 1.86 -7.45
CA LYS A 120 19.08 0.83 -6.56
C LYS A 120 18.74 1.06 -5.09
N SER A 121 18.55 2.31 -4.67
CA SER A 121 18.13 2.66 -3.29
C SER A 121 16.73 2.15 -2.93
N ASP A 122 15.90 1.87 -3.93
CA ASP A 122 14.49 1.49 -3.75
C ASP A 122 14.33 -0.04 -3.77
N LEU A 123 15.41 -0.77 -4.09
CA LEU A 123 15.46 -2.22 -3.99
C LEU A 123 15.49 -2.65 -2.53
N ILE A 124 14.47 -3.42 -2.15
CA ILE A 124 14.35 -3.97 -0.80
C ILE A 124 14.67 -5.46 -0.87
N ASP A 125 15.62 -5.91 -0.05
CA ASP A 125 15.88 -7.32 0.21
C ASP A 125 15.21 -7.73 1.53
N ILE A 126 14.84 -8.99 1.67
CA ILE A 126 14.23 -9.52 2.89
C ILE A 126 15.23 -10.44 3.58
N ASN A 127 15.44 -10.24 4.89
CA ASN A 127 16.33 -11.09 5.67
C ASN A 127 15.88 -12.55 5.63
N ASN A 128 16.85 -13.46 5.49
CA ASN A 128 16.64 -14.91 5.51
C ASN A 128 15.74 -15.47 4.39
N ILE A 129 15.48 -14.70 3.32
CA ILE A 129 14.75 -15.18 2.13
C ILE A 129 15.65 -14.98 0.91
N THR A 130 15.70 -15.99 0.03
CA THR A 130 16.45 -15.86 -1.23
C THR A 130 15.72 -14.90 -2.15
N THR A 131 16.36 -13.81 -2.56
CA THR A 131 15.78 -12.83 -3.50
C THR A 131 16.14 -13.16 -4.95
N PHE A 132 15.16 -12.99 -5.83
CA PHE A 132 15.33 -12.92 -7.28
C PHE A 132 14.75 -11.60 -7.79
N THR A 133 15.51 -10.86 -8.60
CA THR A 133 15.06 -9.61 -9.21
C THR A 133 14.45 -9.90 -10.58
N LEU A 134 13.18 -9.54 -10.75
CA LEU A 134 12.44 -9.66 -12.01
C LEU A 134 13.05 -8.77 -13.10
N PRO A 135 12.92 -9.10 -14.40
CA PRO A 135 13.52 -8.30 -15.47
C PRO A 135 12.74 -7.01 -15.82
N PHE A 136 11.82 -6.58 -14.95
CA PHE A 136 10.99 -5.39 -15.13
C PHE A 136 10.70 -4.73 -13.77
N SER A 137 10.41 -3.43 -13.80
CA SER A 137 10.01 -2.68 -12.62
C SER A 137 8.52 -2.88 -12.33
N GLY A 138 8.09 -2.51 -11.11
CA GLY A 138 6.67 -2.51 -10.76
C GLY A 138 5.95 -1.21 -11.16
N ASN A 139 6.65 -0.24 -11.76
CA ASN A 139 6.02 0.97 -12.25
C ASN A 139 5.05 0.62 -13.39
N TYR A 140 3.94 1.36 -13.46
CA TYR A 140 2.88 1.03 -14.40
C TYR A 140 3.34 1.07 -15.87
N THR A 141 4.25 1.97 -16.23
CA THR A 141 4.76 2.05 -17.60
C THR A 141 5.42 0.75 -18.03
N ASP A 142 6.25 0.14 -17.19
CA ASP A 142 6.90 -1.13 -17.52
C ASP A 142 5.93 -2.31 -17.42
N LEU A 143 5.05 -2.35 -16.42
CA LEU A 143 4.02 -3.39 -16.30
C LEU A 143 3.07 -3.41 -17.51
N GLU A 144 2.72 -2.24 -18.05
CA GLU A 144 1.83 -2.12 -19.21
C GLU A 144 2.57 -2.33 -20.55
N ARG A 145 3.90 -2.16 -20.58
CA ARG A 145 4.71 -2.31 -21.80
C ARG A 145 4.67 -3.76 -22.31
N LYS A 146 4.10 -3.93 -23.51
CA LYS A 146 3.83 -5.23 -24.14
C LYS A 146 2.92 -6.15 -23.30
N SER A 147 2.13 -5.57 -22.40
CA SER A 147 1.10 -6.27 -21.63
C SER A 147 -0.24 -5.52 -21.76
N THR A 148 -1.22 -5.91 -20.95
CA THR A 148 -2.53 -5.25 -20.92
C THR A 148 -2.43 -3.90 -20.20
N PRO A 149 -2.80 -2.78 -20.82
CA PRO A 149 -2.88 -1.48 -20.15
C PRO A 149 -3.88 -1.52 -18.99
N ARG A 150 -3.61 -0.81 -17.89
CA ARG A 150 -4.44 -0.92 -16.70
C ARG A 150 -5.89 -0.47 -16.92
N GLU A 151 -6.14 0.55 -17.75
CA GLU A 151 -7.50 0.99 -18.09
C GLU A 151 -8.32 -0.08 -18.83
N LYS A 152 -7.66 -1.10 -19.42
CA LYS A 152 -8.30 -2.22 -20.12
C LYS A 152 -8.37 -3.48 -19.27
N MET A 153 -7.87 -3.45 -18.03
CA MET A 153 -7.88 -4.60 -17.14
C MET A 153 -9.30 -4.95 -16.74
N ILE A 154 -9.57 -6.25 -16.69
CA ILE A 154 -10.84 -6.82 -16.23
C ILE A 154 -10.53 -7.67 -15.01
N THR A 155 -11.15 -7.33 -13.88
CA THR A 155 -11.08 -8.12 -12.66
C THR A 155 -12.30 -9.02 -12.56
N ASN A 156 -12.09 -10.30 -12.33
CA ASN A 156 -13.12 -11.22 -11.84
C ASN A 156 -12.42 -12.35 -11.07
N MET A 157 -13.17 -13.24 -10.41
CA MET A 157 -12.57 -14.33 -9.63
C MET A 157 -11.57 -15.14 -10.48
N SER A 158 -11.96 -15.58 -11.67
CA SER A 158 -11.10 -16.40 -12.55
C SER A 158 -9.81 -15.68 -12.96
N SER A 159 -9.86 -14.36 -13.22
CA SER A 159 -8.65 -13.60 -13.57
C SER A 159 -7.68 -13.49 -12.39
N VAL A 160 -8.18 -13.35 -11.16
CA VAL A 160 -7.35 -13.35 -9.94
C VAL A 160 -6.77 -14.73 -9.65
N GLU A 161 -7.56 -15.80 -9.76
CA GLU A 161 -7.06 -17.18 -9.60
C GLU A 161 -5.94 -17.50 -10.62
N THR A 162 -6.15 -17.07 -11.87
CA THR A 162 -5.16 -17.22 -12.94
C THR A 162 -3.88 -16.46 -12.62
N ALA A 163 -3.99 -15.20 -12.15
CA ALA A 163 -2.82 -14.41 -11.76
C ALA A 163 -2.01 -15.09 -10.65
N VAL A 164 -2.67 -15.54 -9.57
CA VAL A 164 -1.99 -16.26 -8.47
C VAL A 164 -1.37 -17.57 -8.97
N THR A 165 -2.06 -18.31 -9.84
CA THR A 165 -1.54 -19.55 -10.42
C THR A 165 -0.29 -19.32 -11.26
N ILE A 166 -0.29 -18.29 -12.13
CA ILE A 166 0.87 -17.93 -12.96
C ILE A 166 2.07 -17.59 -12.08
N LEU A 167 1.87 -16.76 -11.05
CA LEU A 167 2.94 -16.35 -10.14
C LEU A 167 3.45 -17.52 -9.29
N SER A 168 2.57 -18.38 -8.78
CA SER A 168 2.97 -19.55 -7.97
C SER A 168 3.85 -20.55 -8.72
N LYS A 169 3.69 -20.64 -10.05
CA LYS A 169 4.47 -21.52 -10.94
C LYS A 169 5.69 -20.82 -11.54
N HIS A 170 5.96 -19.58 -11.17
CA HIS A 170 7.13 -18.86 -11.64
C HIS A 170 8.40 -19.42 -11.01
N HIS A 171 9.49 -19.42 -11.79
CA HIS A 171 10.79 -19.93 -11.38
C HIS A 171 11.88 -19.13 -12.09
N GLU A 172 13.00 -18.84 -11.42
CA GLU A 172 14.10 -18.00 -11.92
C GLU A 172 14.74 -18.51 -13.21
N ASN A 173 14.75 -19.84 -13.40
CA ASN A 173 15.37 -20.50 -14.54
C ASN A 173 14.47 -20.52 -15.78
N LYS A 174 13.25 -19.98 -15.68
CA LYS A 174 12.30 -19.97 -16.79
C LYS A 174 12.75 -18.90 -17.79
N LYS A 175 12.92 -19.28 -19.06
CA LYS A 175 13.20 -18.31 -20.13
C LYS A 175 12.05 -17.32 -20.25
N TYR A 176 12.38 -16.03 -20.26
CA TYR A 176 11.41 -14.95 -20.49
C TYR A 176 11.24 -14.74 -22.00
N ASP A 177 10.35 -15.51 -22.61
CA ASP A 177 9.81 -15.11 -23.91
C ASP A 177 8.81 -13.95 -23.74
N ASP A 178 8.49 -13.28 -24.85
CA ASP A 178 7.59 -12.11 -24.84
C ASP A 178 6.24 -12.44 -24.19
N LYS A 179 5.72 -13.65 -24.39
CA LYS A 179 4.43 -14.10 -23.83
C LYS A 179 4.50 -14.29 -22.31
N THR A 180 5.50 -15.02 -21.82
CA THR A 180 5.68 -15.29 -20.39
C THR A 180 5.89 -14.00 -19.62
N SER A 181 6.67 -13.07 -20.17
CA SER A 181 6.87 -11.74 -19.59
C SER A 181 5.56 -10.95 -19.53
N ALA A 182 4.79 -10.93 -20.63
CA ALA A 182 3.49 -10.25 -20.68
C ALA A 182 2.48 -10.80 -19.67
N ASP A 183 2.40 -12.13 -19.54
CA ASP A 183 1.51 -12.82 -18.59
C ASP A 183 1.90 -12.55 -17.13
N LEU A 184 3.21 -12.51 -16.84
CA LEU A 184 3.73 -12.20 -15.50
C LEU A 184 3.39 -10.75 -15.12
N LYS A 185 3.67 -9.80 -16.02
CA LYS A 185 3.33 -8.38 -15.83
C LYS A 185 1.83 -8.15 -15.64
N LYS A 186 0.99 -8.80 -16.45
CA LYS A 186 -0.47 -8.74 -16.32
C LYS A 186 -0.94 -9.27 -14.97
N SER A 187 -0.36 -10.38 -14.52
CA SER A 187 -0.70 -11.00 -13.22
C SER A 187 -0.32 -10.10 -12.06
N MET A 188 0.86 -9.48 -12.09
CA MET A 188 1.28 -8.50 -11.08
C MET A 188 0.39 -7.27 -11.08
N LEU A 189 0.11 -6.70 -12.26
CA LEU A 189 -0.78 -5.55 -12.39
C LEU A 189 -2.18 -5.84 -11.85
N GLN A 190 -2.75 -7.00 -12.17
CA GLN A 190 -4.05 -7.46 -11.65
C GLN A 190 -4.08 -7.44 -10.11
N LEU A 191 -3.02 -7.93 -9.48
CA LEU A 191 -2.94 -8.01 -8.02
C LEU A 191 -2.66 -6.65 -7.37
N ILE A 192 -1.88 -5.77 -8.01
CA ILE A 192 -1.68 -4.38 -7.55
C ILE A 192 -3.01 -3.62 -7.52
N LEU A 193 -3.80 -3.70 -8.59
CA LEU A 193 -5.11 -3.03 -8.66
C LEU A 193 -6.11 -3.62 -7.66
N LEU A 194 -6.07 -4.95 -7.47
CA LEU A 194 -6.91 -5.66 -6.50
C LEU A 194 -6.55 -5.33 -5.05
N THR A 195 -5.28 -5.05 -4.76
CA THR A 195 -4.78 -4.87 -3.39
C THR A 195 -4.35 -3.43 -3.11
N SER A 196 -3.12 -3.05 -3.43
CA SER A 196 -2.53 -1.73 -3.16
C SER A 196 -3.45 -0.56 -3.53
N GLU A 197 -4.02 -0.56 -4.72
CA GLU A 197 -4.88 0.56 -5.14
C GLU A 197 -6.25 0.55 -4.47
N SER A 198 -6.75 -0.63 -4.09
CA SER A 198 -8.00 -0.77 -3.32
C SER A 198 -7.83 -0.40 -1.84
N VAL A 199 -6.62 -0.54 -1.29
CA VAL A 199 -6.27 0.02 0.02
C VAL A 199 -6.28 1.55 -0.02
N ARG A 200 -5.78 2.14 -1.11
CA ARG A 200 -5.68 3.59 -1.29
C ARG A 200 -7.02 4.25 -1.59
N PHE A 201 -7.84 3.66 -2.45
CA PHE A 201 -8.98 4.35 -3.06
C PHE A 201 -10.31 3.58 -2.87
N PRO A 202 -11.29 4.13 -2.12
CA PRO A 202 -12.64 3.59 -2.04
C PRO A 202 -13.32 3.32 -3.40
N PRO A 203 -13.20 4.20 -4.42
CA PRO A 203 -13.79 3.93 -5.73
C PRO A 203 -13.25 2.65 -6.38
N ILE A 204 -11.93 2.43 -6.31
CA ILE A 204 -11.28 1.23 -6.87
C ILE A 204 -11.67 -0.02 -6.08
N ARG A 205 -11.71 0.08 -4.74
CA ARG A 205 -12.19 -1.00 -3.89
C ARG A 205 -13.60 -1.41 -4.25
N LYS A 206 -14.52 -0.44 -4.39
CA LYS A 206 -15.92 -0.68 -4.77
C LYS A 206 -16.02 -1.36 -6.14
N TRP A 207 -15.28 -0.86 -7.13
CA TRP A 207 -15.24 -1.46 -8.45
C TRP A 207 -14.81 -2.92 -8.41
N ASN A 208 -13.70 -3.25 -7.74
CA ASN A 208 -13.26 -4.64 -7.61
C ASN A 208 -14.29 -5.50 -6.88
N SER A 209 -14.87 -5.01 -5.79
CA SER A 209 -15.92 -5.70 -5.01
C SER A 209 -17.13 -6.08 -5.88
N GLU A 210 -17.61 -5.15 -6.72
CA GLU A 210 -18.74 -5.38 -7.62
C GLU A 210 -18.42 -6.42 -8.70
N HIS A 211 -17.18 -6.43 -9.21
CA HIS A 211 -16.76 -7.35 -10.27
C HIS A 211 -16.31 -8.74 -9.78
N LEU A 212 -16.13 -8.90 -8.47
CA LEU A 212 -15.92 -10.20 -7.83
C LEU A 212 -17.24 -10.90 -7.45
N LYS A 213 -18.40 -10.31 -7.75
CA LYS A 213 -19.70 -10.96 -7.50
C LYS A 213 -19.93 -12.09 -8.51
N LYS A 214 -20.29 -13.28 -8.00
CA LYS A 214 -20.57 -14.49 -8.82
C LYS A 214 -21.63 -14.30 -9.92
N VAL A 215 -22.52 -13.32 -9.75
CA VAL A 215 -23.71 -13.13 -10.59
C VAL A 215 -23.53 -11.98 -11.60
N ASN A 216 -22.37 -11.31 -11.62
CA ASN A 216 -22.19 -10.14 -12.48
C ASN A 216 -21.88 -10.56 -13.92
N THR A 217 -22.80 -10.28 -14.85
CA THR A 217 -22.66 -10.60 -16.28
C THR A 217 -21.92 -9.52 -17.07
N THR A 218 -21.72 -8.34 -16.49
CA THR A 218 -21.00 -7.22 -17.10
C THR A 218 -19.63 -7.05 -16.45
N THR A 219 -18.61 -7.65 -17.07
CA THR A 219 -17.21 -7.30 -16.79
C THR A 219 -16.91 -5.96 -17.47
N THR A 220 -16.99 -4.86 -16.73
CA THR A 220 -16.50 -3.57 -17.25
C THR A 220 -14.97 -3.50 -17.10
N PRO A 221 -14.25 -2.86 -18.04
CA PRO A 221 -12.84 -2.53 -17.86
C PRO A 221 -12.62 -1.55 -16.70
N PHE A 222 -11.39 -1.51 -16.18
CA PHE A 222 -10.98 -0.56 -15.14
C PHE A 222 -11.22 0.91 -15.54
N GLY A 223 -11.01 1.27 -16.81
CA GLY A 223 -11.30 2.62 -17.28
C GLY A 223 -10.20 3.65 -16.99
N LEU A 224 -10.31 4.79 -17.68
CA LEU A 224 -9.34 5.89 -17.63
C LEU A 224 -9.43 6.68 -16.33
N GLU A 225 -10.61 6.68 -15.72
CA GLU A 225 -10.92 7.36 -14.49
C GLU A 225 -10.10 6.78 -13.32
N TYR A 226 -10.14 5.47 -13.09
CA TYR A 226 -9.32 4.89 -12.03
C TYR A 226 -7.83 4.95 -12.37
N ARG A 227 -7.46 4.87 -13.66
CA ARG A 227 -6.07 5.12 -14.09
C ARG A 227 -5.57 6.50 -13.66
N LYS A 228 -6.42 7.54 -13.75
CA LYS A 228 -6.11 8.88 -13.26
C LYS A 228 -5.94 8.90 -11.74
N LEU A 229 -6.84 8.26 -10.98
CA LEU A 229 -6.71 8.16 -9.52
C LEU A 229 -5.37 7.56 -9.10
N THR A 230 -4.96 6.44 -9.71
CA THR A 230 -3.70 5.77 -9.33
C THR A 230 -2.47 6.60 -9.68
N ASN A 231 -2.51 7.44 -10.73
CA ASN A 231 -1.44 8.40 -11.02
C ASN A 231 -1.37 9.55 -10.01
N ASP A 232 -2.53 10.00 -9.53
CA ASP A 232 -2.66 11.22 -8.74
C ASP A 232 -2.49 10.99 -7.23
N TRP A 233 -2.29 9.75 -6.77
CA TRP A 233 -2.28 9.40 -5.35
C TRP A 233 -1.30 10.23 -4.50
N SER A 234 -0.10 10.47 -4.99
CA SER A 234 0.91 11.28 -4.27
C SER A 234 0.46 12.72 -4.11
N MET A 235 -0.05 13.34 -5.19
CA MET A 235 -0.61 14.70 -5.16
C MET A 235 -1.78 14.77 -4.19
N ILE A 236 -2.72 13.83 -4.29
CA ILE A 236 -3.87 13.72 -3.39
C ILE A 236 -3.41 13.65 -1.93
N SER A 237 -2.46 12.75 -1.62
CA SER A 237 -1.87 12.57 -0.28
C SER A 237 -1.20 13.83 0.27
N ASN A 238 -0.47 14.57 -0.56
CA ASN A 238 0.19 15.81 -0.15
C ASN A 238 -0.82 16.90 0.23
N ASP A 239 -1.88 17.02 -0.55
CA ASP A 239 -2.90 18.03 -0.29
C ASP A 239 -3.81 17.65 0.89
N PHE A 240 -4.05 16.36 1.13
CA PHE A 240 -4.64 15.87 2.39
C PHE A 240 -3.91 16.44 3.60
N LYS A 241 -2.57 16.31 3.63
CA LYS A 241 -1.75 16.79 4.72
C LYS A 241 -1.92 18.31 4.94
N LYS A 242 -1.97 19.09 3.87
CA LYS A 242 -2.19 20.55 3.95
C LYS A 242 -3.56 20.90 4.55
N ILE A 243 -4.61 20.19 4.12
CA ILE A 243 -5.98 20.43 4.59
C ILE A 243 -6.12 20.12 6.08
N TYR A 244 -5.50 19.04 6.57
CA TYR A 244 -5.52 18.70 8.00
C TYR A 244 -4.54 19.52 8.85
N GLY A 245 -3.46 20.03 8.25
CA GLY A 245 -2.46 20.85 8.95
C GLY A 245 -2.82 22.35 9.06
N SER A 246 -3.94 22.80 8.49
CA SER A 246 -4.33 24.21 8.50
C SER A 246 -5.76 24.38 9.02
N HIS A 247 -5.94 25.26 10.01
CA HIS A 247 -7.24 25.57 10.64
C HIS A 247 -8.16 26.42 9.74
N SER A 248 -7.73 26.75 8.51
CA SER A 248 -8.49 27.55 7.55
C SER A 248 -9.23 26.66 6.54
N ASN A 249 -10.36 27.14 6.02
CA ASN A 249 -11.22 26.54 4.98
C ASN A 249 -10.49 26.26 3.65
N ASN A 250 -9.48 25.40 3.65
CA ASN A 250 -8.75 25.02 2.45
C ASN A 250 -9.59 24.00 1.67
N ARG A 251 -10.05 24.44 0.51
CA ARG A 251 -10.75 23.62 -0.48
C ARG A 251 -9.71 22.91 -1.35
N PHE A 252 -9.93 21.62 -1.58
CA PHE A 252 -9.14 20.80 -2.49
C PHE A 252 -9.57 21.11 -3.92
N ASN A 253 -8.67 21.66 -4.74
CA ASN A 253 -8.92 21.95 -6.16
C ASN A 253 -8.65 20.74 -7.07
N TYR A 254 -8.74 19.52 -6.53
CA TYR A 254 -8.69 18.32 -7.35
C TYR A 254 -10.09 18.01 -7.86
N SER A 255 -10.21 17.92 -9.19
CA SER A 255 -11.42 17.41 -9.83
C SER A 255 -11.15 16.01 -10.37
N PHE A 256 -12.07 15.11 -10.04
CA PHE A 256 -12.14 13.76 -10.57
C PHE A 256 -13.61 13.40 -10.76
N LYS A 257 -13.96 12.92 -11.95
CA LYS A 257 -15.34 12.56 -12.29
C LYS A 257 -15.53 11.07 -12.10
N PHE A 258 -16.40 10.69 -11.16
CA PHE A 258 -16.85 9.32 -10.99
C PHE A 258 -18.23 9.26 -10.33
N GLY A 259 -19.11 8.38 -10.82
CA GLY A 259 -20.47 8.22 -10.30
C GLY A 259 -21.27 9.54 -10.30
N ASN A 260 -21.88 9.88 -9.16
CA ASN A 260 -22.73 11.07 -8.98
C ASN A 260 -21.99 12.41 -9.14
N MET A 261 -20.68 12.40 -9.42
CA MET A 261 -19.84 13.59 -9.63
C MET A 261 -19.70 13.99 -11.11
N MET A 262 -20.42 13.32 -12.03
CA MET A 262 -20.45 13.67 -13.46
C MET A 262 -20.98 15.10 -13.70
N ASP A 263 -21.98 15.50 -12.91
CA ASP A 263 -22.78 16.71 -13.17
C ASP A 263 -22.28 17.93 -12.40
N HIS A 264 -21.76 17.74 -11.17
CA HIS A 264 -21.20 18.82 -10.33
C HIS A 264 -19.97 18.34 -9.54
N PRO A 265 -18.73 18.49 -10.05
CA PRO A 265 -17.54 18.17 -9.27
C PRO A 265 -17.42 19.15 -8.08
N GLN A 266 -17.80 18.68 -6.89
CA GLN A 266 -17.61 19.43 -5.64
C GLN A 266 -16.13 19.40 -5.25
N PRO A 267 -15.53 20.51 -4.79
CA PRO A 267 -14.17 20.48 -4.24
C PRO A 267 -14.16 19.62 -2.97
N TYR A 268 -13.16 18.76 -2.82
CA TYR A 268 -13.03 18.00 -1.58
C TYR A 268 -12.51 18.91 -0.44
N ASN A 269 -12.73 18.50 0.80
CA ASN A 269 -12.27 19.20 2.00
C ASN A 269 -12.09 18.18 3.13
N SER A 270 -11.69 18.63 4.32
CA SER A 270 -11.46 17.74 5.47
C SER A 270 -12.66 16.83 5.81
N THR A 271 -13.89 17.24 5.52
CA THR A 271 -15.09 16.47 5.88
C THR A 271 -15.46 15.40 4.86
N ASN A 272 -15.15 15.57 3.57
CA ASN A 272 -15.59 14.65 2.50
C ASN A 272 -14.47 13.95 1.73
N ILE A 273 -13.20 14.25 2.02
CA ILE A 273 -12.05 13.73 1.29
C ILE A 273 -11.87 12.20 1.42
N HIS A 274 -12.45 11.59 2.47
CA HIS A 274 -12.52 10.13 2.62
C HIS A 274 -13.30 9.44 1.48
N ASN A 275 -14.18 10.18 0.78
CA ASN A 275 -14.87 9.66 -0.41
C ASN A 275 -13.91 9.47 -1.59
N LEU A 276 -12.77 10.17 -1.58
CA LEU A 276 -11.74 10.04 -2.60
C LEU A 276 -10.73 8.95 -2.22
N CYS A 277 -10.26 8.95 -0.98
CA CYS A 277 -9.13 8.12 -0.58
C CYS A 277 -9.19 7.80 0.92
N ASP A 278 -8.80 6.56 1.23
CA ASP A 278 -8.86 5.97 2.56
C ASP A 278 -7.47 5.83 3.22
N TYR A 279 -6.40 6.06 2.45
CA TYR A 279 -5.02 5.83 2.87
C TYR A 279 -4.06 6.85 2.23
N ALA A 280 -3.45 7.69 3.06
CA ALA A 280 -2.54 8.77 2.65
C ALA A 280 -1.08 8.44 2.93
N ASN A 281 -0.19 8.94 2.08
CA ASN A 281 1.25 8.89 2.34
C ASN A 281 1.62 9.63 3.63
N TYR A 282 2.41 8.96 4.46
CA TYR A 282 3.22 9.59 5.48
C TYR A 282 4.30 10.42 4.81
N ILE A 283 4.14 11.73 4.89
CA ILE A 283 5.17 12.68 4.53
C ILE A 283 5.68 13.23 5.85
N PRO A 284 6.90 12.86 6.31
CA PRO A 284 7.49 13.53 7.46
C PRO A 284 7.49 15.03 7.16
N ASP A 285 7.12 15.85 8.14
CA ASP A 285 7.50 17.26 8.06
C ASP A 285 9.02 17.27 7.92
N THR A 286 9.53 17.81 6.82
CA THR A 286 10.95 18.12 6.75
C THR A 286 11.24 18.96 7.98
N PRO A 287 12.27 18.63 8.78
CA PRO A 287 12.73 19.54 9.80
C PRO A 287 13.01 20.85 9.06
N LYS A 288 12.17 21.87 9.28
CA LYS A 288 12.57 23.22 8.91
C LYS A 288 13.89 23.42 9.63
N ARG A 289 14.93 23.81 8.89
CA ARG A 289 16.22 24.21 9.47
C ARG A 289 15.94 25.00 10.74
N ASP A 290 16.57 24.55 11.81
CA ASP A 290 16.47 25.09 13.17
C ASP A 290 16.26 26.60 13.14
N ASN A 291 15.07 27.01 13.61
CA ASN A 291 14.76 28.29 14.24
C ASN A 291 13.28 28.44 14.64
N GLU A 292 12.42 27.46 14.37
CA GLU A 292 11.08 27.40 14.99
C GLU A 292 10.86 26.02 15.59
N LEU A 293 11.24 25.95 16.87
CA LEU A 293 10.81 25.03 17.92
C LEU A 293 10.13 23.72 17.46
N SER A 294 10.86 22.65 17.76
CA SER A 294 10.41 21.27 17.85
C SER A 294 9.13 21.09 18.66
N GLU A 295 8.49 19.95 18.35
CA GLU A 295 7.51 19.20 19.12
C GLU A 295 6.04 19.49 18.84
N LYS A 296 5.39 18.41 18.36
CA LYS A 296 4.02 18.07 18.73
C LYS A 296 3.78 18.42 20.20
N SER A 297 3.17 19.55 20.47
CA SER A 297 2.35 19.70 21.65
C SER A 297 0.91 19.71 21.15
N HIS A 298 0.20 18.61 21.36
CA HIS A 298 -1.18 18.81 21.79
C HIS A 298 -1.06 19.75 22.98
N LYS A 299 -1.51 21.01 22.86
CA LYS A 299 -1.49 21.95 23.98
C LYS A 299 -2.27 21.28 25.11
N LEU A 300 -1.54 20.78 26.10
CA LEU A 300 -2.11 20.32 27.35
C LEU A 300 -2.24 21.56 28.23
N TYR A 301 -3.45 21.87 28.60
CA TYR A 301 -3.76 22.93 29.54
C TYR A 301 -3.86 22.29 30.92
N TYR A 302 -3.41 22.98 31.97
CA TYR A 302 -3.48 22.45 33.33
C TYR A 302 -4.44 23.26 34.20
N ILE A 303 -5.00 22.59 35.19
CA ILE A 303 -5.75 23.19 36.28
C ILE A 303 -5.10 22.74 37.58
N ASP A 304 -4.85 23.66 38.50
CA ASP A 304 -4.43 23.34 39.86
C ASP A 304 -5.68 22.91 40.66
N ILE A 305 -5.77 21.61 40.97
CA ILE A 305 -6.85 21.04 41.78
C ILE A 305 -6.24 20.63 43.12
N LEU A 306 -6.66 21.29 44.21
CA LEU A 306 -6.15 21.03 45.58
C LEU A 306 -4.62 21.10 45.71
N GLY A 307 -3.98 21.98 44.92
CA GLY A 307 -2.53 22.18 44.93
C GLY A 307 -1.74 21.23 44.02
N GLU A 308 -2.42 20.31 43.32
CA GLU A 308 -1.78 19.43 42.33
C GLU A 308 -2.15 19.82 40.89
N ARG A 309 -1.14 19.86 40.01
CA ARG A 309 -1.31 20.16 38.58
C ARG A 309 -1.85 18.96 37.83
N THR A 310 -3.07 19.09 37.33
CA THR A 310 -3.68 18.09 36.44
C THR A 310 -3.77 18.61 35.01
N TYR A 311 -3.31 17.83 34.02
CA TYR A 311 -3.17 18.24 32.61
C TYR A 311 -4.28 17.63 31.73
N PHE A 312 -4.83 18.44 30.82
CA PHE A 312 -5.94 18.10 29.94
C PHE A 312 -5.67 18.50 28.48
N PRO A 313 -6.10 17.70 27.49
CA PRO A 313 -6.18 18.13 26.10
C PRO A 313 -7.11 19.35 25.94
N GLU A 314 -6.81 20.23 24.98
CA GLU A 314 -7.54 21.49 24.75
C GLU A 314 -9.06 21.36 24.71
N ASN A 315 -9.59 20.33 24.04
CA ASN A 315 -11.03 20.11 23.97
C ASN A 315 -11.65 19.83 25.35
N GLN A 316 -11.00 19.02 26.19
CA GLN A 316 -11.46 18.75 27.55
C GLN A 316 -11.31 19.98 28.44
N PHE A 317 -10.20 20.72 28.32
CA PHE A 317 -10.00 21.96 29.08
C PHE A 317 -11.04 23.03 28.75
N MET A 318 -11.40 23.20 27.46
CA MET A 318 -12.45 24.12 27.02
C MET A 318 -13.83 23.73 27.57
N TYR A 319 -14.15 22.43 27.63
CA TYR A 319 -15.38 21.95 28.26
C TYR A 319 -15.41 22.23 29.76
N ILE A 320 -14.30 22.02 30.48
CA ILE A 320 -14.19 22.32 31.90
C ILE A 320 -14.34 23.82 32.14
N ASN A 321 -13.68 24.67 31.37
CA ASN A 321 -13.81 26.13 31.48
C ASN A 321 -15.22 26.62 31.17
N TYR A 322 -15.87 26.08 30.13
CA TYR A 322 -17.25 26.41 29.82
C TYR A 322 -18.17 26.02 30.98
N ALA A 323 -18.01 24.83 31.55
CA ALA A 323 -18.77 24.40 32.72
C ALA A 323 -18.55 25.32 33.93
N MET A 324 -17.30 25.69 34.24
CA MET A 324 -17.01 26.60 35.36
C MET A 324 -17.52 28.02 35.15
N THR A 325 -17.61 28.50 33.90
CA THR A 325 -18.03 29.87 33.58
C THR A 325 -19.56 30.03 33.57
N TYR A 326 -20.30 28.96 33.25
CA TYR A 326 -21.75 29.04 32.99
C TYR A 326 -22.62 28.19 33.94
N TYR A 327 -22.03 27.42 34.85
CA TYR A 327 -22.76 26.67 35.90
C TYR A 327 -22.46 27.16 37.33
N TYR A 328 -21.93 28.38 37.47
CA TYR A 328 -21.84 29.12 38.73
C TYR A 328 -22.46 30.50 38.61
#